data_AF-A0A259SH43-F1
#
_entry.id   AF-A0A259SH43-F1
#
_cell.length_a   1.000
_cell.length_b   1.000
_cell.length_c   1.000
_cell.angle_alpha   90.00
_cell.angle_beta   90.00
_cell.angle_gamma   90.00
#
_symmetry.space_group_name_H-M   'P 1'
#
loop_
_entity.id
_entity.type
_entity.pdbx_description
1 polymer ?
#
loop_
_entity_poly.entity_id
_entity_poly.type
_entity_poly.pdbx_seq_one_letter_code
_entity_poly.pdbx_strand_id
1 'polypeptide(L)'
;MSASVPPSPWTHASAEEPRVPRGTPVYTAWAWVSAGTTVAAVAASAFSMWLMTGPMLAYMRHVGELSGMAATGARVSPRAMTAIMLDLMPGILTASLVSTVLSLAIYALAVLAGYRDYVQLGRLGYPKRFHWAWSFLSPVYPIGRAVVVRRQAGAGSATMWVALAAAAASLVLSFGWTFWLMAAMFDAMRAGLGTMA
;
A
#
# COMPACT_ATOMS: atom_id res chain seq x y z
N MET A 1 48.69 24.46 -17.25
CA MET A 1 48.05 24.18 -18.55
C MET A 1 46.76 23.41 -18.27
N SER A 2 45.60 24.08 -18.26
CA SER A 2 44.30 23.41 -18.05
C SER A 2 43.86 22.78 -19.37
N ALA A 3 43.77 21.46 -19.42
CA ALA A 3 43.21 20.77 -20.58
C ALA A 3 41.73 21.17 -20.72
N SER A 4 41.38 21.83 -21.84
CA SER A 4 40.00 22.14 -22.19
C SER A 4 39.26 20.83 -22.43
N VAL A 5 38.25 20.54 -21.61
CA VAL A 5 37.35 19.41 -21.83
C VAL A 5 36.67 19.60 -23.20
N PRO A 6 36.78 18.64 -24.13
CA PRO A 6 36.12 18.76 -25.43
C PRO A 6 34.60 18.86 -25.25
N PRO A 7 33.89 19.67 -26.05
CA PRO A 7 32.45 19.78 -25.97
C PRO A 7 31.81 18.40 -26.16
N SER A 8 30.83 18.07 -25.32
CA SER A 8 30.04 16.86 -25.44
C SER A 8 29.50 16.73 -26.88
N PRO A 9 29.73 15.61 -27.58
CA PRO A 9 29.18 15.38 -28.92
C PRO A 9 27.64 15.27 -28.88
N TRP A 10 27.06 15.06 -27.70
CA TRP A 10 25.64 15.13 -27.46
C TRP A 10 25.25 16.59 -27.20
N THR A 11 24.86 17.30 -28.24
CA THR A 11 24.08 18.52 -28.10
C THR A 11 22.73 18.12 -27.50
N HIS A 12 22.56 18.36 -26.19
CA HIS A 12 21.22 18.49 -25.64
C HIS A 12 20.61 19.76 -26.23
N ALA A 13 20.14 19.69 -27.47
CA ALA A 13 19.16 20.65 -27.95
C ALA A 13 18.04 20.58 -26.92
N SER A 14 17.92 21.61 -26.10
CA SER A 14 16.85 21.77 -25.13
C SER A 14 15.57 21.93 -25.94
N ALA A 15 15.06 20.79 -26.42
CA ALA A 15 13.81 20.71 -27.14
C ALA A 15 12.77 21.32 -26.22
N GLU A 16 12.22 22.46 -26.63
CA GLU A 16 11.25 23.20 -25.85
C GLU A 16 10.15 22.23 -25.42
N GLU A 17 10.04 21.97 -24.12
CA GLU A 17 9.08 21.00 -23.62
C GLU A 17 7.68 21.44 -24.06
N PRO A 18 6.89 20.59 -24.74
CA PRO A 18 5.58 20.99 -25.25
C PRO A 18 4.73 21.58 -24.13
N ARG A 19 4.33 22.86 -24.23
CA ARG A 19 3.53 23.53 -23.21
C ARG A 19 2.07 23.57 -23.60
N VAL A 20 1.20 23.42 -22.61
CA VAL A 20 -0.23 23.66 -22.78
C VAL A 20 -0.55 25.16 -22.61
N PRO A 21 -1.66 25.65 -23.19
CA PRO A 21 -2.11 27.02 -22.96
C PRO A 21 -2.21 27.35 -21.47
N ARG A 22 -1.93 28.61 -21.11
CA ARG A 22 -2.09 29.08 -19.73
C ARG A 22 -3.55 28.97 -19.33
N GLY A 23 -3.80 28.42 -18.13
CA GLY A 23 -5.15 28.22 -17.60
C GLY A 23 -5.76 26.84 -17.89
N THR A 24 -5.08 25.98 -18.66
CA THR A 24 -5.54 24.58 -18.82
C THR A 24 -5.63 23.89 -17.45
N PRO A 25 -6.77 23.26 -17.10
CA PRO A 25 -6.92 22.55 -15.85
C PRO A 25 -5.83 21.50 -15.61
N VAL A 26 -5.26 21.53 -14.42
CA VAL A 26 -4.11 20.69 -14.01
C VAL A 26 -4.56 19.51 -13.14
N TYR A 27 -5.65 19.72 -12.40
CA TYR A 27 -6.27 18.73 -11.52
C TYR A 27 -7.61 18.31 -12.10
N THR A 28 -7.69 17.06 -12.54
CA THR A 28 -8.96 16.43 -12.93
C THR A 28 -9.57 15.76 -11.70
N ALA A 29 -10.87 15.47 -11.72
CA ALA A 29 -11.49 14.65 -10.68
C ALA A 29 -10.83 13.26 -10.59
N TRP A 30 -10.51 12.66 -11.75
CA TRP A 30 -9.87 11.35 -11.81
C TRP A 30 -8.43 11.33 -11.28
N ALA A 31 -7.70 12.44 -11.39
CA ALA A 31 -6.41 12.60 -10.76
C ALA A 31 -6.49 12.54 -9.23
N TRP A 32 -7.52 13.17 -8.65
CA TRP A 32 -7.78 13.10 -7.21
C TRP A 32 -8.25 11.71 -6.78
N VAL A 33 -9.11 11.06 -7.55
CA VAL A 33 -9.51 9.66 -7.29
C VAL A 33 -8.29 8.75 -7.33
N SER A 34 -7.40 8.89 -8.34
CA SER A 34 -6.19 8.08 -8.46
C SER A 34 -5.18 8.32 -7.31
N ALA A 35 -5.03 9.54 -6.82
CA ALA A 35 -4.22 9.78 -5.62
C ALA A 35 -4.92 9.25 -4.35
N GLY A 36 -6.24 9.37 -4.30
CA GLY A 36 -7.08 8.89 -3.21
C GLY A 36 -7.06 7.37 -3.06
N THR A 37 -6.90 6.61 -4.16
CA THR A 37 -6.77 5.14 -4.05
C THR A 37 -5.49 4.72 -3.34
N THR A 38 -4.39 5.49 -3.44
CA THR A 38 -3.19 5.22 -2.64
C THR A 38 -3.48 5.42 -1.15
N VAL A 39 -4.19 6.48 -0.77
CA VAL A 39 -4.61 6.71 0.62
C VAL A 39 -5.57 5.61 1.10
N ALA A 40 -6.55 5.25 0.28
CA ALA A 40 -7.50 4.19 0.57
C ALA A 40 -6.80 2.84 0.76
N ALA A 41 -5.75 2.55 0.00
CA ALA A 41 -4.95 1.34 0.18
C ALA A 41 -4.25 1.30 1.55
N VAL A 42 -3.78 2.44 2.06
CA VAL A 42 -3.22 2.52 3.43
C VAL A 42 -4.30 2.24 4.47
N ALA A 43 -5.48 2.86 4.32
CA ALA A 43 -6.60 2.65 5.22
C ALA A 43 -7.09 1.19 5.19
N ALA A 44 -7.19 0.59 4.00
CA ALA A 44 -7.51 -0.83 3.83
C ALA A 44 -6.44 -1.71 4.48
N SER A 45 -5.16 -1.37 4.36
CA SER A 45 -4.07 -2.10 5.02
C SER A 45 -4.21 -2.04 6.54
N ALA A 46 -4.48 -0.86 7.11
CA ALA A 46 -4.73 -0.69 8.55
C ALA A 46 -5.93 -1.52 9.02
N PHE A 47 -7.01 -1.51 8.23
CA PHE A 47 -8.21 -2.29 8.49
C PHE A 47 -7.93 -3.80 8.44
N SER A 48 -7.20 -4.28 7.44
CA SER A 48 -6.76 -5.67 7.33
C SER A 48 -5.87 -6.10 8.49
N MET A 49 -4.93 -5.25 8.89
CA MET A 49 -4.09 -5.47 10.08
C MET A 49 -4.92 -5.61 11.35
N TRP A 50 -5.90 -4.72 11.55
CA TRP A 50 -6.81 -4.79 12.69
C TRP A 50 -7.65 -6.07 12.66
N LEU A 51 -8.22 -6.43 11.50
CA LEU A 51 -9.05 -7.61 11.33
C LEU A 51 -8.26 -8.92 11.57
N MET A 52 -6.99 -8.94 11.19
CA MET A 52 -6.10 -10.10 11.40
C MET A 52 -5.55 -10.19 12.83
N THR A 53 -5.49 -9.08 13.56
CA THR A 53 -4.90 -9.02 14.91
C THR A 53 -5.59 -9.98 15.89
N GLY A 54 -6.92 -10.00 15.92
CA GLY A 54 -7.69 -10.87 16.83
C GLY A 54 -7.39 -12.36 16.63
N PRO A 55 -7.62 -12.92 15.42
CA PRO A 55 -7.32 -14.32 15.12
C PRO A 55 -5.85 -14.68 15.40
N MET A 56 -4.91 -13.78 15.11
CA MET A 56 -3.49 -14.04 15.33
C MET A 56 -3.14 -14.13 16.82
N LEU A 57 -3.69 -13.25 17.66
CA LEU A 57 -3.51 -13.32 19.11
C LEU A 57 -4.18 -14.55 19.71
N ALA A 58 -5.36 -14.95 19.21
CA ALA A 58 -6.02 -16.19 19.61
C ALA A 58 -5.16 -17.42 19.29
N TYR A 59 -4.59 -17.47 18.07
CA TYR A 59 -3.67 -18.54 17.68
C TYR A 59 -2.46 -18.63 18.62
N MET A 60 -1.85 -17.50 18.97
CA MET A 60 -0.67 -17.48 19.84
C MET A 60 -0.97 -17.96 21.27
N ARG A 61 -2.17 -17.68 21.79
CA ARG A 61 -2.63 -18.24 23.08
C ARG A 61 -2.73 -19.77 23.02
N HIS A 62 -3.39 -20.29 21.98
CA HIS A 62 -3.52 -21.74 21.75
C HIS A 62 -2.14 -22.41 21.61
N VAL A 63 -1.20 -21.79 20.91
CA VAL A 63 0.19 -22.28 20.80
C VAL A 63 0.90 -22.30 22.16
N GLY A 64 0.72 -21.26 22.98
CA GLY A 64 1.26 -21.20 24.33
C GLY A 64 0.73 -22.32 25.23
N GLU A 65 -0.58 -22.54 25.22
CA GLU A 65 -1.24 -23.62 25.99
C GLU A 65 -0.74 -25.01 25.57
N LEU A 66 -0.69 -25.27 24.25
CA LEU A 66 -0.17 -26.55 23.72
C LEU A 66 1.30 -26.77 24.09
N SER A 67 2.11 -25.72 24.03
CA SER A 67 3.53 -25.78 24.42
C SER A 67 3.69 -26.11 25.91
N GLY A 68 2.82 -25.55 26.78
CA GLY A 68 2.80 -25.88 28.20
C GLY A 68 2.37 -27.34 28.47
N MET A 69 1.37 -27.85 27.77
CA MET A 69 0.95 -29.26 27.87
C MET A 69 2.07 -30.21 27.45
N ALA A 70 2.80 -29.89 26.37
CA ALA A 70 3.94 -30.68 25.94
C ALA A 70 5.07 -30.69 26.98
N ALA A 71 5.34 -29.54 27.62
CA ALA A 71 6.38 -29.42 28.66
C ALA A 71 6.08 -30.26 29.92
N THR A 72 4.80 -30.48 30.24
CA THR A 72 4.36 -31.33 31.36
C THR A 72 4.25 -32.82 31.00
N GLY A 73 4.59 -33.19 29.76
CA GLY A 73 4.47 -34.57 29.26
C GLY A 73 3.03 -35.01 28.94
N ALA A 74 2.07 -34.08 29.00
CA ALA A 74 0.69 -34.36 28.63
C ALA A 74 0.57 -34.52 27.10
N ARG A 75 -0.14 -35.57 26.67
CA ARG A 75 -0.41 -35.78 25.23
C ARG A 75 -1.52 -34.84 24.76
N VAL A 76 -1.25 -34.09 23.70
CA VAL A 76 -2.27 -33.29 23.01
C VAL A 76 -3.25 -34.24 22.34
N SER A 77 -4.52 -34.20 22.76
CA SER A 77 -5.55 -35.04 22.15
C SER A 77 -5.88 -34.54 20.72
N PRO A 78 -6.14 -35.44 19.75
CA PRO A 78 -6.55 -35.04 18.40
C PRO A 78 -7.80 -34.14 18.39
N ARG A 79 -8.74 -34.39 19.31
CA ARG A 79 -9.97 -33.60 19.46
C ARG A 79 -9.70 -32.14 19.85
N ALA A 80 -8.73 -31.90 20.75
CA ALA A 80 -8.34 -30.55 21.13
C ALA A 80 -7.75 -29.80 19.94
N MET A 81 -6.88 -30.46 19.16
CA MET A 81 -6.33 -29.88 17.94
C MET A 81 -7.43 -29.52 16.93
N THR A 82 -8.40 -30.41 16.70
CA THR A 82 -9.54 -30.12 15.81
C THR A 82 -10.37 -28.92 16.30
N ALA A 83 -10.62 -28.82 17.61
CA ALA A 83 -11.37 -27.70 18.18
C ALA A 83 -10.65 -26.36 17.98
N ILE A 84 -9.32 -26.32 18.21
CA ILE A 84 -8.49 -25.13 17.96
C ILE A 84 -8.54 -24.73 16.49
N MET A 85 -8.43 -25.69 15.55
CA MET A 85 -8.54 -25.36 14.13
C MET A 85 -9.90 -24.76 13.78
N LEU A 86 -10.99 -25.36 14.27
CA LEU A 86 -12.35 -24.88 14.01
C LEU A 86 -12.64 -23.50 14.63
N ASP A 87 -11.99 -23.16 15.73
CA ASP A 87 -12.07 -21.84 16.37
C ASP A 87 -11.34 -20.76 15.56
N LEU A 88 -10.15 -21.08 15.04
CA LEU A 88 -9.30 -20.12 14.33
C LEU A 88 -9.69 -19.90 12.87
N MET A 89 -10.09 -20.96 12.17
CA MET A 89 -10.32 -20.94 10.73
C MET A 89 -11.34 -19.86 10.30
N PRO A 90 -12.52 -19.72 10.92
CA PRO A 90 -13.51 -18.73 10.49
C PRO A 90 -12.95 -17.31 10.53
N GLY A 91 -12.28 -16.94 11.63
CA GLY A 91 -11.71 -15.59 11.79
C GLY A 91 -10.66 -15.28 10.72
N ILE A 92 -9.73 -16.20 10.47
CA ILE A 92 -8.67 -16.03 9.47
C ILE A 92 -9.25 -15.95 8.05
N LEU A 93 -10.22 -16.81 7.73
CA LEU A 93 -10.85 -16.84 6.40
C LEU A 93 -11.67 -15.58 6.14
N THR A 94 -12.48 -15.14 7.11
CA THR A 94 -13.23 -13.88 6.99
C THR A 94 -12.28 -12.70 6.85
N ALA A 95 -11.23 -12.64 7.67
CA ALA A 95 -10.23 -11.58 7.59
C ALA A 95 -9.55 -11.52 6.22
N SER A 96 -9.13 -12.67 5.71
CA SER A 96 -8.45 -12.79 4.42
C SER A 96 -9.37 -12.46 3.24
N LEU A 97 -10.61 -12.96 3.26
CA LEU A 97 -11.59 -12.72 2.21
C LEU A 97 -11.95 -11.23 2.12
N VAL A 98 -12.30 -10.62 3.24
CA VAL A 98 -12.65 -9.19 3.31
C VAL A 98 -11.48 -8.33 2.83
N SER A 99 -10.27 -8.63 3.31
CA SER A 99 -9.06 -7.91 2.91
C SER A 99 -8.77 -8.04 1.42
N THR A 100 -8.93 -9.24 0.85
CA THR A 100 -8.69 -9.50 -0.57
C THR A 100 -9.70 -8.77 -1.45
N VAL A 101 -10.99 -8.85 -1.12
CA VAL A 101 -12.06 -8.18 -1.89
C VAL A 101 -11.89 -6.67 -1.84
N LEU A 102 -11.63 -6.10 -0.66
CA LEU A 102 -11.40 -4.66 -0.50
C LEU A 102 -10.18 -4.19 -1.29
N SER A 103 -9.07 -4.92 -1.21
CA SER A 103 -7.84 -4.61 -1.94
C SER A 103 -8.06 -4.65 -3.45
N LEU A 104 -8.77 -5.67 -3.94
CA LEU A 104 -9.10 -5.81 -5.36
C LEU A 104 -9.99 -4.68 -5.85
N ALA A 105 -10.98 -4.26 -5.06
CA ALA A 105 -11.86 -3.15 -5.39
C ALA A 105 -11.09 -1.82 -5.50
N ILE A 106 -10.21 -1.52 -4.54
CA ILE A 106 -9.36 -0.32 -4.57
C ILE A 106 -8.40 -0.36 -5.76
N TYR A 107 -7.82 -1.53 -6.04
CA TYR A 107 -6.93 -1.73 -7.18
C TYR A 107 -7.64 -1.49 -8.51
N ALA A 108 -8.82 -2.09 -8.71
CA ALA A 108 -9.63 -1.87 -9.90
C ALA A 108 -10.02 -0.40 -10.08
N LEU A 109 -10.38 0.29 -8.99
CA LEU A 109 -10.68 1.72 -9.00
C LEU A 109 -9.45 2.56 -9.39
N ALA A 110 -8.25 2.20 -8.92
CA ALA A 110 -7.01 2.90 -9.28
C ALA A 110 -6.74 2.83 -10.79
N VAL A 111 -6.90 1.64 -11.37
CA VAL A 111 -6.71 1.42 -12.82
C VAL A 111 -7.77 2.18 -13.63
N LEU A 112 -9.04 2.10 -13.23
CA LEU A 112 -10.12 2.84 -13.87
C LEU A 112 -9.88 4.36 -13.80
N ALA A 113 -9.48 4.88 -12.64
CA ALA A 113 -9.18 6.28 -12.45
C ALA A 113 -8.02 6.74 -13.33
N GLY A 114 -6.94 5.96 -13.41
CA GLY A 114 -5.81 6.27 -14.28
C GLY A 114 -6.17 6.27 -15.77
N TYR A 115 -7.00 5.32 -16.22
CA TYR A 115 -7.52 5.33 -17.58
C TYR A 115 -8.36 6.57 -17.87
N ARG A 116 -9.30 6.92 -16.98
CA ARG A 116 -10.17 8.08 -17.16
C ARG A 116 -9.41 9.41 -17.11
N ASP A 117 -8.42 9.54 -16.22
CA ASP A 117 -7.53 10.71 -16.18
C ASP A 117 -6.72 10.84 -17.48
N TYR A 118 -6.15 9.74 -17.98
CA TYR A 118 -5.40 9.72 -19.24
C TYR A 118 -6.23 10.18 -20.44
N VAL A 119 -7.50 9.74 -20.53
CA VAL A 119 -8.43 10.19 -21.57
C VAL A 119 -8.77 11.67 -21.39
N GLN A 120 -9.04 12.12 -20.16
CA GLN A 120 -9.40 13.51 -19.87
C GLN A 120 -8.25 14.48 -20.18
N LEU A 121 -7.02 14.15 -19.82
CA LEU A 121 -5.84 14.94 -20.17
C LEU A 121 -5.68 15.07 -21.70
N GLY A 122 -6.02 14.02 -22.46
CA GLY A 122 -6.05 14.09 -23.92
C GLY A 122 -7.06 15.11 -24.43
N ARG A 123 -8.27 15.14 -23.84
CA ARG A 123 -9.32 16.12 -24.18
C ARG A 123 -8.95 17.55 -23.80
N LEU A 124 -8.14 17.72 -22.76
CA LEU A 124 -7.60 19.01 -22.32
C LEU A 124 -6.40 19.49 -23.19
N GLY A 125 -5.99 18.70 -24.18
CA GLY A 125 -4.94 19.09 -25.12
C GLY A 125 -3.52 18.89 -24.61
N TYR A 126 -3.29 18.04 -23.60
CA TYR A 126 -1.93 17.71 -23.16
C TYR A 126 -1.21 16.86 -24.23
N PRO A 127 -0.15 17.37 -24.87
CA PRO A 127 0.53 16.67 -25.97
C PRO A 127 1.29 15.43 -25.48
N LYS A 128 1.90 15.48 -24.30
CA LYS A 128 2.52 14.32 -23.64
C LYS A 128 1.70 13.90 -22.43
N ARG A 129 1.47 12.60 -22.27
CA ARG A 129 0.68 12.04 -21.16
C ARG A 129 1.41 10.84 -20.58
N PHE A 130 1.34 10.68 -19.26
CA PHE A 130 1.87 9.49 -18.61
C PHE A 130 0.93 8.31 -18.86
N HIS A 131 1.48 7.16 -19.29
CA HIS A 131 0.65 6.04 -19.73
C HIS A 131 -0.18 5.45 -18.58
N TRP A 132 -1.48 5.25 -18.78
CA TRP A 132 -2.41 4.82 -17.73
C TRP A 132 -2.08 3.44 -17.15
N ALA A 133 -1.46 2.54 -17.92
CA ALA A 133 -1.10 1.19 -17.46
C ALA A 133 -0.15 1.20 -16.25
N TRP A 134 0.59 2.30 -16.03
CA TRP A 134 1.38 2.44 -14.81
C TRP A 134 0.54 2.51 -13.53
N SER A 135 -0.80 2.58 -13.64
CA SER A 135 -1.71 2.47 -12.50
C SER A 135 -1.75 1.07 -11.88
N PHE A 136 -1.30 0.05 -12.62
CA PHE A 136 -1.10 -1.29 -12.08
C PHE A 136 0.03 -1.35 -11.03
N LEU A 137 0.94 -0.36 -11.05
CA LEU A 137 2.00 -0.22 -10.06
C LEU A 137 1.67 0.99 -9.18
N SER A 138 0.92 0.80 -8.09
CA SER A 138 0.72 1.89 -7.12
C SER A 138 2.02 2.13 -6.34
N PRO A 139 2.47 3.38 -6.13
CA PRO A 139 1.84 4.68 -6.47
C PRO A 139 2.40 5.35 -7.75
N VAL A 140 2.92 4.60 -8.72
CA VAL A 140 3.68 5.12 -9.87
C VAL A 140 2.86 6.06 -10.74
N TYR A 141 1.61 5.75 -11.07
CA TYR A 141 0.78 6.61 -11.91
C TYR A 141 0.53 8.01 -11.34
N PRO A 142 -0.01 8.19 -10.11
CA PRO A 142 -0.27 9.53 -9.56
C PRO A 142 0.99 10.41 -9.45
N ILE A 143 2.17 9.78 -9.25
CA ILE A 143 3.47 10.46 -9.26
C ILE A 143 3.88 10.84 -10.70
N GLY A 144 3.85 9.88 -11.63
CA GLY A 144 4.25 10.06 -13.03
C GLY A 144 3.40 11.10 -13.75
N ARG A 145 2.07 11.09 -13.56
CA ARG A 145 1.18 12.12 -14.15
C ARG A 145 1.54 13.51 -13.67
N ALA A 146 1.86 13.68 -12.39
CA ALA A 146 2.08 14.98 -11.79
C ALA A 146 3.38 15.59 -12.32
N VAL A 147 4.42 14.78 -12.52
CA VAL A 147 5.67 15.21 -13.15
C VAL A 147 5.44 15.63 -14.60
N VAL A 148 4.71 14.82 -15.39
CA VAL A 148 4.42 15.11 -16.80
C VAL A 148 3.55 16.36 -16.95
N VAL A 149 2.54 16.53 -16.10
CA VAL A 149 1.67 17.71 -16.09
C VAL A 149 2.44 18.95 -15.62
N ARG A 150 3.26 18.84 -14.57
CA ARG A 150 4.08 19.97 -14.07
C ARG A 150 5.06 20.49 -15.10
N ARG A 151 5.66 19.61 -15.91
CA ARG A 151 6.56 20.00 -17.01
C ARG A 151 5.85 20.82 -18.09
N GLN A 152 4.60 20.49 -18.41
CA GLN A 152 3.86 21.12 -19.50
C GLN A 152 3.03 22.35 -19.08
N ALA A 153 2.51 22.35 -17.84
CA ALA A 153 1.62 23.40 -17.31
C ALA A 153 2.29 24.28 -16.24
N GLY A 154 3.47 23.90 -15.72
CA GLY A 154 4.16 24.62 -14.64
C GLY A 154 3.63 24.37 -13.23
N ALA A 155 2.50 23.65 -13.09
CA ALA A 155 1.86 23.33 -11.81
C ALA A 155 1.34 21.87 -11.80
N GLY A 156 0.87 21.36 -10.65
CA GLY A 156 0.22 20.04 -10.58
C GLY A 156 0.85 19.02 -9.64
N SER A 157 1.74 19.43 -8.74
CA SER A 157 2.45 18.53 -7.83
C SER A 157 1.61 18.01 -6.65
N ALA A 158 0.40 18.53 -6.41
CA ALA A 158 -0.38 18.14 -5.24
C ALA A 158 -0.70 16.63 -5.19
N THR A 159 -1.10 16.03 -6.31
CA THR A 159 -1.41 14.58 -6.35
C THR A 159 -0.20 13.70 -6.12
N MET A 160 1.01 14.18 -6.49
CA MET A 160 2.27 13.51 -6.19
C MET A 160 2.55 13.50 -4.69
N TRP A 161 2.41 14.65 -4.03
CA TRP A 161 2.67 14.75 -2.60
C TRP A 161 1.70 13.91 -1.77
N VAL A 162 0.42 13.85 -2.16
CA VAL A 162 -0.57 12.96 -1.53
C VAL A 162 -0.16 11.50 -1.67
N ALA A 163 0.19 11.06 -2.89
CA ALA A 163 0.59 9.67 -3.12
C ALA A 163 1.89 9.32 -2.38
N LEU A 164 2.85 10.24 -2.32
CA LEU A 164 4.11 10.05 -1.61
C LEU A 164 3.91 9.99 -0.09
N ALA A 165 3.09 10.89 0.46
CA ALA A 165 2.75 10.89 1.88
C ALA A 165 2.02 9.60 2.27
N ALA A 166 1.09 9.12 1.43
CA ALA A 166 0.41 7.85 1.64
C ALA A 166 1.38 6.67 1.60
N ALA A 167 2.32 6.64 0.65
CA ALA A 167 3.34 5.60 0.59
C ALA A 167 4.23 5.59 1.85
N ALA A 168 4.67 6.76 2.31
CA ALA A 168 5.43 6.89 3.55
C ALA A 168 4.61 6.45 4.78
N ALA A 169 3.34 6.85 4.86
CA ALA A 169 2.43 6.43 5.93
C ALA A 169 2.22 4.90 5.94
N SER A 170 2.14 4.26 4.78
CA SER A 170 2.06 2.80 4.65
C SER A 170 3.26 2.11 5.29
N LEU A 171 4.48 2.63 5.06
CA LEU A 171 5.69 2.08 5.66
C LEU A 171 5.69 2.22 7.18
N VAL A 172 5.38 3.42 7.68
CA VAL A 172 5.32 3.68 9.13
C VAL A 172 4.26 2.80 9.81
N LEU A 173 3.07 2.70 9.21
CA LEU A 173 2.00 1.82 9.69
C LEU A 173 2.44 0.36 9.72
N SER A 174 3.05 -0.13 8.65
CA SER A 174 3.49 -1.53 8.55
C SER A 174 4.53 -1.87 9.61
N PHE A 175 5.56 -1.04 9.75
CA PHE A 175 6.57 -1.25 10.79
C PHE A 175 5.97 -1.14 12.19
N GLY A 176 5.18 -0.09 12.45
CA GLY A 176 4.55 0.12 13.75
C GLY A 176 3.66 -1.05 14.16
N TRP A 177 2.83 -1.54 13.26
CA TRP A 177 1.98 -2.70 13.50
C TRP A 177 2.81 -3.98 13.71
N THR A 178 3.84 -4.23 12.88
CA THR A 178 4.71 -5.42 13.06
C THR A 178 5.42 -5.40 14.42
N PHE A 179 6.01 -4.29 14.82
CA PHE A 179 6.68 -4.17 16.13
C PHE A 179 5.69 -4.36 17.29
N TRP A 180 4.54 -3.69 17.19
CA TRP A 180 3.48 -3.84 18.20
C TRP A 180 2.98 -5.27 18.31
N LEU A 181 2.76 -5.93 17.17
CA LEU A 181 2.26 -7.30 17.12
C LEU A 181 3.26 -8.29 17.72
N MET A 182 4.56 -8.14 17.41
CA MET A 182 5.61 -8.94 18.05
C MET A 182 5.61 -8.75 19.56
N ALA A 183 5.51 -7.51 20.06
CA ALA A 183 5.43 -7.24 21.49
C ALA A 183 4.19 -7.91 22.12
N ALA A 184 3.02 -7.75 21.50
CA ALA A 184 1.77 -8.37 21.96
C ALA A 184 1.84 -9.90 21.97
N MET A 185 2.54 -10.51 21.02
CA MET A 185 2.79 -11.95 20.99
C MET A 185 3.68 -12.41 22.14
N PHE A 186 4.76 -11.69 22.44
CA PHE A 186 5.61 -12.00 23.60
C PHE A 186 4.84 -11.91 24.91
N ASP A 187 3.97 -10.91 25.04
CA ASP A 187 3.12 -10.77 26.23
C ASP A 187 2.11 -11.92 26.35
N ALA A 188 1.49 -12.33 25.25
CA ALA A 188 0.59 -13.48 25.22
C ALA A 188 1.29 -14.79 25.62
N MET A 189 2.51 -15.03 25.10
CA MET A 189 3.31 -16.21 25.48
C MET A 189 3.71 -16.18 26.96
N ARG A 190 4.15 -15.02 27.47
CA ARG A 190 4.53 -14.86 28.88
C ARG A 190 3.34 -15.12 29.81
N ALA A 191 2.16 -14.61 29.46
CA ALA A 191 0.95 -14.82 30.24
C ALA A 191 0.58 -16.31 30.34
N GLY A 192 0.74 -17.08 29.25
CA GLY A 192 0.52 -18.53 29.26
C GLY A 192 1.55 -19.33 30.09
N LEU A 193 2.77 -18.81 30.25
CA LEU A 193 3.82 -19.43 31.09
C LEU A 193 3.67 -19.08 32.58
N GLY A 194 3.22 -17.86 32.87
CA GLY A 194 3.06 -17.36 34.25
C GLY A 194 1.93 -18.01 35.04
N THR A 195 0.98 -18.67 34.39
CA THR A 195 -0.07 -19.47 35.07
C THR A 195 0.43 -20.83 35.57
N MET A 196 1.72 -21.15 35.41
CA MET A 196 2.32 -22.44 35.81
C MET A 196 3.22 -22.37 37.07
N ALA A 197 3.29 -21.21 37.73
CA ALA A 197 3.96 -21.03 39.02
C ALA A 197 2.92 -20.81 40.14
#